data_AF-A0A8J3A6C6-F1
#
_entry.id   AF-A0A8J3A6C6-F1
#
_cell.length_a   1.000
_cell.length_b   1.000
_cell.length_c   1.000
_cell.angle_alpha   90.00
_cell.angle_beta   90.00
_cell.angle_gamma   90.00
#
_symmetry.space_group_name_H-M   'P 1'
#
loop_
_entity.id
_entity.type
_entity.pdbx_description
1 polymer ?
#
loop_
_entity_poly.entity_id
_entity_poly.type
_entity_poly.pdbx_seq_one_letter_code
_entity_poly.pdbx_strand_id
1 'polypeptide(L)'
;MKRRQAQRGGAIGAAIRTIFILALIAIAAIAALAYYIQKEISSDGPLADDSVIWVKPGMGVTDIAAMLVEEGAIKREEYFLIATKVRSADTRLRAGEFEIPAGASVLDIVDTIVSGKIYMHLITFPEGLTTNMIMALINGNDVLEGEVTLAPAEGDLLPETYAFPRGDTRDELIQRMMDAHDEVLDLLWETRAEDLPFETKEEAVILASIVEKETAVAAERPLVASVFVNRLRRGMRLESDPTIIYGLTGGEPLGRGIRQSELRGETPYNTYVIRGLPPTPIANPGRASIAAVLNPADTDYIFFVADGTGGHAFASTLAEHNANVAKWRRIERERANAQ
;
A
#
# COMPACT_ATOMS: atom_id res chain seq x y z
N MET A 1 -67.91 36.49 -61.48
CA MET A 1 -67.71 35.52 -60.38
C MET A 1 -66.34 34.78 -60.36
N LYS A 2 -65.31 35.14 -61.16
CA LYS A 2 -64.01 34.42 -61.24
C LYS A 2 -62.82 35.02 -60.47
N ARG A 3 -62.95 36.18 -59.81
CA ARG A 3 -61.80 36.84 -59.11
C ARG A 3 -61.58 36.45 -57.64
N ARG A 4 -62.54 35.77 -56.98
CA ARG A 4 -62.41 35.38 -55.57
C ARG A 4 -61.72 34.03 -55.32
N GLN A 5 -61.50 33.21 -56.36
CA GLN A 5 -60.85 31.90 -56.23
C GLN A 5 -59.31 31.95 -56.31
N ALA A 6 -58.72 32.99 -56.91
CA ALA A 6 -57.26 33.14 -57.04
C ALA A 6 -56.56 33.69 -55.78
N GLN A 7 -57.28 34.36 -54.87
CA GLN A 7 -56.71 34.91 -53.62
C GLN A 7 -56.58 33.85 -52.50
N ARG A 8 -57.37 32.77 -52.51
CA ARG A 8 -57.30 31.72 -51.49
C ARG A 8 -56.05 30.84 -51.62
N GLY A 9 -55.55 30.60 -52.84
CA GLY A 9 -54.30 29.85 -53.06
C GLY A 9 -53.03 30.60 -52.63
N GLY A 10 -53.01 31.93 -52.76
CA GLY A 10 -51.89 32.76 -52.33
C GLY A 10 -51.76 32.89 -50.80
N ALA A 11 -52.89 32.94 -50.09
CA ALA A 11 -52.89 32.97 -48.62
C ALA A 11 -52.40 31.64 -48.00
N ILE A 12 -52.77 30.51 -48.59
CA ILE A 12 -52.32 29.18 -48.15
C ILE A 12 -50.81 29.01 -48.46
N GLY A 13 -50.34 29.42 -49.64
CA GLY A 13 -48.92 29.38 -49.99
C GLY A 13 -48.05 30.31 -49.12
N ALA A 14 -48.57 31.47 -48.73
CA ALA A 14 -47.90 32.37 -47.79
C ALA A 14 -47.82 31.76 -46.39
N ALA A 15 -48.91 31.15 -45.89
CA ALA A 15 -48.92 30.46 -44.60
C ALA A 15 -47.93 29.29 -44.55
N ILE A 16 -47.85 28.47 -45.60
CA ILE A 16 -46.88 27.35 -45.69
C ILE A 16 -45.43 27.87 -45.68
N ARG A 17 -45.12 28.95 -46.41
CA ARG A 17 -43.78 29.57 -46.39
C ARG A 17 -43.42 30.11 -45.01
N THR A 18 -44.36 30.78 -44.34
CA THR A 18 -44.13 31.28 -42.97
C THR A 18 -43.88 30.14 -42.00
N ILE A 19 -44.68 29.07 -42.04
CA ILE A 19 -44.48 27.88 -41.20
C ILE A 19 -43.12 27.23 -41.48
N PHE A 20 -42.73 27.11 -42.75
CA PHE A 20 -41.43 26.56 -43.13
C PHE A 20 -40.25 27.43 -42.64
N ILE A 21 -40.34 28.75 -42.77
CA ILE A 21 -39.33 29.69 -42.24
C ILE A 21 -39.24 29.58 -40.72
N LEU A 22 -40.39 29.52 -40.02
CA LEU A 22 -40.42 29.33 -38.57
C LEU A 22 -39.81 27.99 -38.14
N ALA A 23 -40.07 26.91 -38.89
CA ALA A 23 -39.47 25.61 -38.65
C ALA A 23 -37.94 25.65 -38.85
N LEU A 24 -37.44 26.31 -39.90
CA LEU A 24 -36.01 26.48 -40.11
C LEU A 24 -35.35 27.30 -39.00
N ILE A 25 -35.99 28.38 -38.54
CA ILE A 25 -35.50 29.18 -37.40
C ILE A 25 -35.47 28.32 -36.13
N ALA A 26 -36.50 27.52 -35.88
CA ALA A 26 -36.55 26.63 -34.73
C ALA A 26 -35.42 25.58 -34.77
N ILE A 27 -35.16 24.98 -35.94
CA ILE A 27 -34.05 24.02 -36.14
C ILE A 27 -32.70 24.72 -35.91
N ALA A 28 -32.49 25.90 -36.47
CA ALA A 28 -31.26 26.66 -36.27
C ALA A 28 -31.04 27.05 -34.80
N ALA A 29 -32.11 27.41 -34.08
CA ALA A 29 -32.06 27.70 -32.65
C ALA A 29 -31.70 26.45 -31.83
N ILE A 30 -32.29 25.29 -32.15
CA ILE A 30 -31.95 24.01 -31.51
C ILE A 30 -30.49 23.63 -31.79
N ALA A 31 -30.03 23.76 -33.04
CA ALA A 31 -28.65 23.46 -33.40
C ALA A 31 -27.65 24.40 -32.72
N ALA A 32 -27.96 25.69 -32.64
CA ALA A 32 -27.14 26.67 -31.91
C ALA A 32 -27.09 26.37 -30.41
N LEU A 33 -28.23 25.98 -29.81
CA LEU A 33 -28.29 25.57 -28.41
C LEU A 33 -27.49 24.28 -28.15
N ALA A 34 -27.64 23.27 -29.01
CA ALA A 34 -26.89 22.03 -28.92
C ALA A 34 -25.38 22.28 -29.06
N TYR A 35 -24.97 23.14 -30.00
CA TYR A 35 -23.58 23.55 -30.15
C TYR A 35 -23.05 24.30 -28.93
N TYR A 36 -23.84 25.23 -28.37
CA TYR A 36 -23.48 25.96 -27.15
C TYR A 36 -23.29 25.01 -25.96
N ILE A 37 -24.22 24.08 -25.75
CA ILE A 37 -24.12 23.07 -24.68
C ILE A 37 -22.90 22.17 -24.90
N GLN A 38 -22.71 21.67 -26.12
CA GLN A 38 -21.56 20.83 -26.47
C GLN A 38 -20.24 21.56 -26.16
N LYS A 39 -20.16 22.85 -26.48
CA LYS A 39 -18.99 23.67 -26.18
C LYS A 39 -18.75 23.77 -24.67
N GLU A 40 -19.79 24.03 -23.88
CA GLU A 40 -19.66 24.21 -22.42
C GLU A 40 -19.32 22.90 -21.69
N ILE A 41 -19.88 21.76 -22.10
CA ILE A 41 -19.55 20.45 -21.49
C ILE A 41 -18.16 19.93 -21.88
N SER A 42 -17.57 20.48 -22.95
CA SER A 42 -16.22 20.13 -23.43
C SER A 42 -15.17 21.19 -23.09
N SER A 43 -15.56 22.31 -22.48
CA SER A 43 -14.63 23.35 -22.07
C SER A 43 -14.06 23.07 -20.69
N ASP A 44 -12.92 23.69 -20.39
CA ASP A 44 -12.22 23.56 -19.13
C ASP A 44 -13.15 23.76 -17.93
N GLY A 45 -13.03 22.83 -16.98
CA GLY A 45 -13.77 22.81 -15.74
C GLY A 45 -13.34 23.91 -14.76
N PRO A 46 -14.14 24.12 -13.70
CA PRO A 46 -13.87 25.11 -12.65
C PRO A 46 -12.73 24.74 -11.67
N LEU A 47 -12.30 23.48 -11.61
CA LEU A 47 -11.25 23.04 -10.67
C LEU A 47 -9.90 23.68 -11.03
N ALA A 48 -9.29 24.35 -10.05
CA ALA A 48 -7.97 24.97 -10.20
C ALA A 48 -6.81 23.98 -9.99
N ASP A 49 -7.03 22.98 -9.15
CA ASP A 49 -6.08 21.93 -8.78
C ASP A 49 -6.75 20.56 -8.94
N ASP A 50 -5.93 19.50 -9.00
CA ASP A 50 -6.43 18.12 -9.01
C ASP A 50 -7.23 17.84 -7.73
N SER A 51 -8.38 17.16 -7.86
CA SER A 51 -9.27 16.88 -6.74
C SER A 51 -9.74 15.43 -6.74
N VAL A 52 -9.81 14.81 -5.56
CA VAL A 52 -10.33 13.45 -5.40
C VAL A 52 -11.79 13.52 -4.97
N ILE A 53 -12.67 12.97 -5.81
CA ILE A 53 -14.12 13.03 -5.61
C ILE A 53 -14.66 11.65 -5.29
N TRP A 54 -15.44 11.54 -4.21
CA TRP A 54 -16.05 10.29 -3.78
C TRP A 54 -17.48 10.12 -4.30
N VAL A 55 -17.65 9.23 -5.27
CA VAL A 55 -18.95 8.76 -5.73
C VAL A 55 -19.39 7.57 -4.87
N LYS A 56 -20.31 7.83 -3.93
CA LYS A 56 -20.81 6.81 -3.00
C LYS A 56 -21.55 5.68 -3.73
N PRO A 57 -21.44 4.42 -3.26
CA PRO A 57 -22.26 3.33 -3.77
C PRO A 57 -23.75 3.65 -3.68
N GLY A 58 -24.48 3.41 -4.78
CA GLY A 58 -25.92 3.62 -4.86
C GLY A 58 -26.37 5.04 -5.26
N MET A 59 -25.45 5.99 -5.47
CA MET A 59 -25.81 7.31 -6.01
C MET A 59 -26.38 7.22 -7.43
N GLY A 60 -27.51 7.89 -7.67
CA GLY A 60 -28.06 8.06 -9.00
C GLY A 60 -27.35 9.17 -9.78
N VAL A 61 -27.55 9.22 -11.10
CA VAL A 61 -26.93 10.23 -11.98
C VAL A 61 -27.19 11.68 -11.53
N THR A 62 -28.37 11.95 -10.98
CA THR A 62 -28.73 13.26 -10.43
C THR A 62 -28.00 13.57 -9.13
N ASP A 63 -27.85 12.59 -8.24
CA ASP A 63 -27.13 12.76 -6.97
C ASP A 63 -25.64 13.02 -7.23
N ILE A 64 -25.07 12.32 -8.21
CA ILE A 64 -23.69 12.55 -8.67
C ILE A 64 -23.55 13.97 -9.22
N ALA A 65 -24.48 14.43 -10.05
CA ALA A 65 -24.46 15.78 -10.60
C ALA A 65 -24.49 16.86 -9.52
N ALA A 66 -25.39 16.70 -8.53
CA ALA A 66 -25.51 17.63 -7.40
C ALA A 66 -24.23 17.65 -6.55
N MET A 67 -23.67 16.48 -6.23
CA MET A 67 -22.41 16.36 -5.49
C MET A 67 -21.24 17.00 -6.25
N LEU A 68 -21.13 16.79 -7.57
CA LEU A 68 -20.08 17.42 -8.38
C LEU A 68 -20.18 18.95 -8.40
N VAL A 69 -21.38 19.53 -8.27
CA VAL A 69 -21.54 20.98 -8.11
C VAL A 69 -21.11 21.44 -6.72
N GLU A 70 -21.47 20.68 -5.69
CA GLU A 70 -21.11 20.97 -4.29
C GLU A 70 -19.59 20.95 -4.07
N GLU A 71 -18.90 19.95 -4.64
CA GLU A 71 -17.43 19.82 -4.65
C GLU A 71 -16.75 20.82 -5.61
N GLY A 72 -17.53 21.64 -6.32
CA GLY A 72 -17.02 22.63 -7.26
C GLY A 72 -16.36 22.04 -8.50
N ALA A 73 -16.60 20.77 -8.82
CA ALA A 73 -16.06 20.07 -9.98
C ALA A 73 -16.76 20.44 -11.29
N ILE A 74 -18.03 20.83 -11.22
CA ILE A 74 -18.81 21.32 -12.37
C ILE A 74 -19.63 22.56 -11.99
N LYS A 75 -19.96 23.39 -12.98
CA LYS A 75 -20.74 24.64 -12.75
C LYS A 75 -22.24 24.40 -12.57
N ARG A 76 -22.78 23.35 -13.18
CA ARG A 76 -24.23 23.09 -13.29
C ARG A 76 -24.52 21.60 -13.43
N GLU A 77 -25.54 21.13 -12.72
CA GLU A 77 -25.99 19.73 -12.77
C GLU A 77 -26.43 19.33 -14.19
N GLU A 78 -27.12 20.21 -14.91
CA GLU A 78 -27.67 19.89 -16.23
C GLU A 78 -26.59 19.51 -17.24
N TYR A 79 -25.39 20.09 -17.11
CA TYR A 79 -24.26 19.77 -17.98
C TYR A 79 -23.80 18.34 -17.78
N PHE A 80 -23.76 17.84 -16.55
CA PHE A 80 -23.42 16.45 -16.29
C PHE A 80 -24.49 15.51 -16.83
N LEU A 81 -25.78 15.79 -16.59
CA LEU A 81 -26.89 14.99 -17.10
C LEU A 81 -26.93 14.92 -18.64
N ILE A 82 -26.51 15.98 -19.32
CA ILE A 82 -26.40 16.00 -20.79
C ILE A 82 -25.15 15.24 -21.23
N ALA A 83 -24.01 15.47 -20.58
CA ALA A 83 -22.76 14.78 -20.87
C ALA A 83 -22.90 13.26 -20.74
N THR A 84 -23.61 12.76 -19.72
CA THR A 84 -23.87 11.31 -19.57
C THR A 84 -24.68 10.77 -20.73
N LYS A 85 -25.70 11.49 -21.21
CA LYS A 85 -26.49 11.09 -22.39
C LYS A 85 -25.66 11.10 -23.67
N VAL A 86 -24.84 12.13 -23.88
CA VAL A 86 -23.91 12.23 -25.01
C VAL A 86 -22.95 11.05 -25.03
N ARG A 87 -22.51 10.58 -23.86
CA ARG A 87 -21.63 9.42 -23.70
C ARG A 87 -22.38 8.08 -23.59
N SER A 88 -23.71 8.07 -23.60
CA SER A 88 -24.51 6.87 -23.28
C SER A 88 -23.98 6.18 -22.00
N ALA A 89 -23.73 7.00 -20.98
CA ALA A 89 -23.10 6.64 -19.72
C ALA A 89 -24.10 6.45 -18.58
N ASP A 90 -25.40 6.64 -18.82
CA ASP A 90 -26.44 6.72 -17.79
C ASP A 90 -26.49 5.52 -16.83
N THR A 91 -26.05 4.34 -17.28
CA THR A 91 -25.96 3.10 -16.48
C THR A 91 -24.54 2.59 -16.27
N ARG A 92 -23.53 3.34 -16.73
CA ARG A 92 -22.12 2.93 -16.72
C ARG A 92 -21.28 3.69 -15.70
N LEU A 93 -21.86 4.67 -15.00
CA LEU A 93 -21.19 5.38 -13.92
C LEU A 93 -20.85 4.39 -12.80
N ARG A 94 -19.58 4.39 -12.37
CA ARG A 94 -19.08 3.52 -11.30
C ARG A 94 -19.01 4.30 -9.99
N ALA A 95 -19.22 3.59 -8.88
CA ALA A 95 -18.91 4.10 -7.56
C ALA A 95 -17.41 3.98 -7.28
N GLY A 96 -16.89 4.85 -6.42
CA GLY A 96 -15.48 4.91 -6.07
C GLY A 96 -15.00 6.34 -5.86
N GLU A 97 -13.75 6.48 -5.42
CA GLU A 97 -13.06 7.75 -5.48
C GLU A 97 -12.40 7.94 -6.86
N PHE A 98 -12.47 9.14 -7.40
CA PHE A 98 -11.89 9.45 -8.71
C PHE A 98 -11.04 10.71 -8.61
N GLU A 99 -9.83 10.64 -9.13
CA GLU A 99 -8.98 11.80 -9.33
C GLU A 99 -9.45 12.57 -10.57
N ILE A 100 -9.88 13.81 -10.35
CA ILE A 100 -10.31 14.73 -11.39
C ILE A 100 -9.21 15.78 -11.57
N PRO A 101 -8.53 15.80 -12.73
CA PRO A 101 -7.49 16.78 -12.99
C PRO A 101 -8.00 18.22 -13.00
N ALA A 102 -7.12 19.16 -12.68
CA ALA A 102 -7.37 20.58 -12.82
C ALA A 102 -7.87 20.91 -14.25
N GLY A 103 -8.93 21.71 -14.34
CA GLY A 103 -9.54 22.09 -15.61
C GLY A 103 -10.24 20.96 -16.37
N ALA A 104 -10.42 19.75 -15.81
CA ALA A 104 -11.14 18.67 -16.47
C ALA A 104 -12.55 19.11 -16.89
N SER A 105 -12.92 18.88 -18.16
CA SER A 105 -14.25 19.21 -18.65
C SER A 105 -15.32 18.27 -18.07
N VAL A 106 -16.59 18.63 -18.20
CA VAL A 106 -17.69 17.76 -17.75
C VAL A 106 -17.66 16.40 -18.47
N LEU A 107 -17.27 16.39 -19.76
CA LEU A 107 -17.08 15.15 -20.50
C LEU A 107 -15.92 14.32 -19.96
N ASP A 108 -14.80 14.96 -19.60
CA ASP A 108 -13.65 14.24 -19.02
C ASP A 108 -14.03 13.61 -17.67
N ILE A 109 -14.79 14.33 -16.83
CA ILE A 109 -15.30 13.81 -15.55
C ILE A 109 -16.20 12.58 -15.78
N VAL A 110 -17.13 12.66 -16.73
CA VAL A 110 -17.97 11.50 -17.10
C VAL A 110 -17.11 10.34 -17.58
N ASP A 111 -16.14 10.60 -18.46
CA ASP A 111 -15.27 9.57 -19.02
C ASP A 111 -14.40 8.92 -17.92
N THR A 112 -13.90 9.68 -16.94
CA THR A 112 -13.18 9.19 -15.76
C THR A 112 -14.06 8.28 -14.90
N ILE A 113 -15.26 8.72 -14.53
CA ILE A 113 -16.18 7.92 -13.69
C ILE A 113 -16.62 6.63 -14.42
N VAL A 114 -16.83 6.70 -15.73
CA VAL A 114 -17.18 5.54 -16.57
C VAL A 114 -16.01 4.57 -16.71
N SER A 115 -14.77 5.06 -16.80
CA SER A 115 -13.58 4.23 -16.94
C SER A 115 -13.40 3.25 -15.78
N GLY A 116 -13.91 3.60 -14.59
CA GLY A 116 -13.71 2.84 -13.37
C GLY A 116 -12.28 2.89 -12.85
N LYS A 117 -11.45 3.85 -13.31
CA LYS A 117 -10.12 4.09 -12.75
C LYS A 117 -10.25 4.80 -11.41
N ILE A 118 -10.43 4.00 -10.36
CA ILE A 118 -10.59 4.46 -8.99
C ILE A 118 -9.23 4.96 -8.44
N TYR A 119 -9.27 6.02 -7.63
CA TYR A 119 -8.14 6.51 -6.87
C TYR A 119 -7.74 5.49 -5.79
N MET A 120 -6.46 5.15 -5.75
CA MET A 120 -5.93 4.16 -4.81
C MET A 120 -5.17 4.88 -3.70
N HIS A 121 -5.56 4.62 -2.46
CA HIS A 121 -4.81 4.99 -1.28
C HIS A 121 -3.62 4.06 -1.11
N LEU A 122 -2.57 4.56 -0.48
CA LEU A 122 -1.37 3.78 -0.16
C LEU A 122 -1.23 3.69 1.36
N ILE A 123 -0.94 2.49 1.86
CA ILE A 123 -0.49 2.28 3.23
C ILE A 123 0.82 1.49 3.19
N THR A 124 1.84 2.02 3.87
CA THR A 124 3.16 1.38 3.96
C THR A 124 3.33 0.73 5.32
N PHE A 125 3.69 -0.54 5.33
CA PHE A 125 4.07 -1.29 6.53
C PHE A 125 5.59 -1.48 6.54
N PRO A 126 6.32 -0.77 7.41
CA PRO A 126 7.75 -0.99 7.59
C PRO A 126 8.09 -2.45 7.93
N GLU A 127 9.21 -2.95 7.40
CA GLU A 127 9.75 -4.26 7.74
C GLU A 127 10.13 -4.34 9.23
N GLY A 128 9.99 -5.51 9.84
CA GLY A 128 10.37 -5.74 11.24
C GLY A 128 9.37 -5.20 12.27
N LEU A 129 8.16 -4.81 11.85
CA LEU A 129 7.02 -4.56 12.73
C LEU A 129 6.40 -5.88 13.21
N THR A 130 5.89 -5.89 14.44
CA THR A 130 5.10 -7.01 14.94
C THR A 130 3.69 -6.99 14.36
N THR A 131 3.02 -8.14 14.37
CA THR A 131 1.64 -8.23 13.87
C THR A 131 0.74 -7.24 14.61
N ASN A 132 0.88 -7.10 15.94
CA ASN A 132 0.13 -6.10 16.71
C ASN A 132 0.33 -4.66 16.23
N MET A 133 1.57 -4.28 15.87
CA MET A 133 1.86 -2.94 15.32
C MET A 133 1.22 -2.75 13.94
N ILE A 134 1.26 -3.77 13.08
CA ILE A 134 0.59 -3.77 11.78
C ILE A 134 -0.93 -3.61 11.96
N MET A 135 -1.53 -4.39 12.88
CA MET A 135 -2.96 -4.29 13.18
C MET A 135 -3.34 -2.90 13.69
N ALA A 136 -2.48 -2.24 14.49
CA ALA A 136 -2.72 -0.87 14.92
C ALA A 136 -2.72 0.13 13.75
N LEU A 137 -1.83 -0.04 12.76
CA LEU A 137 -1.81 0.78 11.55
C LEU A 137 -3.08 0.59 10.70
N ILE A 138 -3.54 -0.65 10.55
CA ILE A 138 -4.77 -0.98 9.81
C ILE A 138 -6.01 -0.42 10.52
N ASN A 139 -6.09 -0.58 11.84
CA ASN A 139 -7.20 -0.07 12.63
C ASN A 139 -7.25 1.47 12.66
N GLY A 140 -6.09 2.13 12.63
CA GLY A 140 -5.98 3.59 12.59
C GLY A 140 -6.26 4.22 11.22
N ASN A 141 -6.55 3.42 10.18
CA ASN A 141 -6.83 3.94 8.85
C ASN A 141 -8.33 4.22 8.65
N ASP A 142 -8.70 5.48 8.41
CA ASP A 142 -10.10 5.93 8.25
C ASP A 142 -10.72 5.65 6.86
N VAL A 143 -9.90 5.15 5.92
CA VAL A 143 -10.33 4.85 4.55
C VAL A 143 -10.74 3.39 4.40
N LEU A 144 -10.15 2.50 5.21
CA LEU A 144 -10.52 1.10 5.33
C LEU A 144 -11.81 0.93 6.14
N GLU A 145 -12.62 -0.04 5.74
CA GLU A 145 -13.91 -0.35 6.36
C GLU A 145 -13.92 -1.72 7.06
N GLY A 146 -14.97 -1.96 7.86
CA GLY A 146 -15.17 -3.23 8.55
C GLY A 146 -14.30 -3.42 9.80
N GLU A 147 -14.77 -4.27 10.70
CA GLU A 147 -13.97 -4.72 11.84
C GLU A 147 -12.98 -5.79 11.37
N VAL A 148 -11.82 -5.87 12.02
CA VAL A 148 -10.88 -6.98 11.82
C VAL A 148 -11.47 -8.25 12.43
N THR A 149 -11.59 -9.31 11.62
CA THR A 149 -11.96 -10.65 12.11
C THR A 149 -10.85 -11.66 11.93
N LEU A 150 -9.90 -11.40 11.03
CA LEU A 150 -8.70 -12.23 10.86
C LEU A 150 -7.72 -12.04 12.02
N ALA A 151 -7.09 -13.14 12.41
CA ALA A 151 -6.11 -13.19 13.49
C ALA A 151 -4.79 -13.80 12.97
N PRO A 152 -4.04 -13.08 12.12
CA PRO A 152 -2.75 -13.55 11.63
C PRO A 152 -1.78 -13.78 12.80
N ALA A 153 -0.93 -14.79 12.68
CA ALA A 153 0.14 -15.03 13.64
C ALA A 153 1.30 -14.03 13.43
N GLU A 154 2.26 -14.03 14.35
CA GLU A 154 3.48 -13.24 14.19
C GLU A 154 4.32 -13.81 13.03
N GLY A 155 4.66 -12.98 12.05
CA GLY A 155 5.40 -13.40 10.86
C GLY A 155 4.55 -13.74 9.64
N ASP A 156 3.22 -13.77 9.74
CA ASP A 156 2.32 -14.15 8.64
C ASP A 156 2.09 -13.05 7.60
N LEU A 157 2.51 -11.80 7.87
CA LEU A 157 2.16 -10.65 7.06
C LEU A 157 3.39 -10.14 6.32
N LEU A 158 3.32 -9.98 4.99
CA LEU A 158 4.44 -9.39 4.25
C LEU A 158 4.42 -7.86 4.40
N PRO A 159 5.47 -7.23 4.97
CA PRO A 159 5.54 -5.78 5.08
C PRO A 159 5.92 -5.17 3.73
N GLU A 160 4.98 -4.45 3.12
CA GLU A 160 5.17 -3.72 1.86
C GLU A 160 4.29 -2.45 1.85
N THR A 161 4.24 -1.76 0.71
CA THR A 161 3.24 -0.72 0.46
C THR A 161 2.08 -1.30 -0.32
N TYR A 162 0.89 -1.26 0.27
CA TYR A 162 -0.33 -1.79 -0.32
C TYR A 162 -1.21 -0.66 -0.84
N ALA A 163 -1.66 -0.82 -2.08
CA ALA A 163 -2.64 0.05 -2.71
C ALA A 163 -4.06 -0.48 -2.47
N PHE A 164 -5.00 0.39 -2.11
CA PHE A 164 -6.37 0.01 -1.84
C PHE A 164 -7.37 1.14 -2.16
N PRO A 165 -8.57 0.83 -2.66
CA PRO A 165 -9.62 1.82 -2.85
C PRO A 165 -10.29 2.19 -1.52
N ARG A 166 -10.98 3.34 -1.46
CA ARG A 166 -11.88 3.64 -0.33
C ARG A 166 -12.94 2.55 -0.18
N GLY A 167 -13.17 2.11 1.06
CA GLY A 167 -14.18 1.11 1.39
C GLY A 167 -13.68 -0.32 1.28
N ASP A 168 -12.41 -0.54 0.90
CA ASP A 168 -11.77 -1.85 1.01
C ASP A 168 -11.78 -2.30 2.47
N THR A 169 -12.09 -3.58 2.72
CA THR A 169 -12.21 -4.05 4.10
C THR A 169 -10.85 -4.29 4.74
N ARG A 170 -10.76 -4.10 6.05
CA ARG A 170 -9.54 -4.40 6.82
C ARG A 170 -9.11 -5.86 6.63
N ASP A 171 -10.05 -6.80 6.63
CA ASP A 171 -9.76 -8.22 6.40
C ASP A 171 -9.28 -8.51 4.97
N GLU A 172 -9.81 -7.84 3.94
CA GLU A 172 -9.30 -7.99 2.57
C GLU A 172 -7.85 -7.50 2.44
N LEU A 173 -7.49 -6.40 3.11
CA LEU A 173 -6.10 -5.95 3.15
C LEU A 173 -5.20 -6.96 3.87
N ILE A 174 -5.62 -7.46 5.04
CA ILE A 174 -4.87 -8.46 5.81
C ILE A 174 -4.67 -9.74 4.99
N GLN A 175 -5.73 -10.23 4.35
CA GLN A 175 -5.65 -11.41 3.50
C GLN A 175 -4.66 -11.20 2.34
N ARG A 176 -4.66 -10.03 1.70
CA ARG A 176 -3.67 -9.70 0.65
C ARG A 176 -2.24 -9.70 1.19
N MET A 177 -2.01 -9.26 2.43
CA MET A 177 -0.69 -9.31 3.05
C MET A 177 -0.23 -10.76 3.32
N MET A 178 -1.15 -11.63 3.75
CA MET A 178 -0.89 -13.06 3.97
C MET A 178 -0.62 -13.79 2.65
N ASP A 179 -1.46 -13.54 1.64
CA ASP A 179 -1.29 -14.14 0.31
C ASP A 179 0.06 -13.73 -0.31
N ALA A 180 0.45 -12.45 -0.16
CA ALA A 180 1.73 -11.95 -0.64
C ALA A 180 2.92 -12.57 0.14
N HIS A 181 2.78 -12.76 1.45
CA HIS A 181 3.77 -13.46 2.26
C HIS A 181 3.97 -14.90 1.76
N ASP A 182 2.88 -15.64 1.58
CA ASP A 182 2.92 -17.03 1.16
C ASP A 182 3.49 -17.17 -0.26
N GLU A 183 3.12 -16.29 -1.19
CA GLU A 183 3.68 -16.26 -2.55
C GLU A 183 5.20 -16.03 -2.52
N VAL A 184 5.67 -15.07 -1.73
CA VAL A 184 7.10 -14.78 -1.58
C VAL A 184 7.84 -15.97 -0.99
N LEU A 185 7.28 -16.57 0.06
CA LEU A 185 7.89 -17.68 0.76
C LEU A 185 7.95 -18.92 -0.13
N ASP A 186 6.88 -19.22 -0.87
CA ASP A 186 6.82 -20.31 -1.84
C ASP A 186 7.90 -20.16 -2.91
N LEU A 187 7.97 -18.98 -3.54
CA LEU A 187 8.93 -18.69 -4.60
C LEU A 187 10.38 -18.83 -4.13
N LEU A 188 10.70 -18.28 -2.96
CA LEU A 188 12.07 -18.32 -2.42
C LEU A 188 12.42 -19.71 -1.90
N TRP A 189 11.45 -20.46 -1.37
CA TRP A 189 11.66 -21.80 -0.83
C TRP A 189 12.08 -22.81 -1.91
N GLU A 190 11.55 -22.68 -3.13
CA GLU A 190 11.92 -23.52 -4.27
C GLU A 190 13.40 -23.40 -4.65
N THR A 191 14.00 -22.24 -4.41
CA THR A 191 15.38 -21.91 -4.80
C THR A 191 16.32 -21.73 -3.60
N ARG A 192 15.93 -22.24 -2.43
CA ARG A 192 16.74 -22.19 -1.21
C ARG A 192 18.01 -23.02 -1.34
N ALA A 193 19.04 -22.64 -0.59
CA ALA A 193 20.27 -23.41 -0.47
C ALA A 193 20.01 -24.82 0.09
N GLU A 194 20.86 -25.77 -0.32
CA GLU A 194 20.86 -27.12 0.24
C GLU A 194 21.41 -27.11 1.68
N ASP A 195 21.10 -28.15 2.47
CA ASP A 195 21.64 -28.37 3.82
C ASP A 195 21.49 -27.18 4.80
N LEU A 196 20.32 -26.54 4.76
CA LEU A 196 19.90 -25.58 5.76
C LEU A 196 19.58 -26.29 7.10
N PRO A 197 19.90 -25.68 8.27
CA PRO A 197 19.70 -26.28 9.59
C PRO A 197 18.26 -26.18 10.11
N PHE A 198 17.31 -26.02 9.20
CA PHE A 198 15.87 -25.95 9.44
C PHE A 198 15.15 -26.66 8.29
N GLU A 199 14.03 -27.27 8.58
CA GLU A 199 13.30 -28.17 7.69
C GLU A 199 12.06 -27.51 7.09
N THR A 200 11.47 -26.52 7.78
CA THR A 200 10.19 -25.93 7.40
C THR A 200 10.25 -24.45 7.03
N LYS A 201 9.23 -24.01 6.30
CA LYS A 201 9.04 -22.60 5.92
C LYS A 201 8.88 -21.71 7.14
N GLU A 202 8.14 -22.20 8.14
CA GLU A 202 7.90 -21.53 9.41
C GLU A 202 9.23 -21.29 10.15
N GLU A 203 10.13 -22.28 10.20
CA GLU A 203 11.45 -22.11 10.81
C GLU A 203 12.33 -21.07 10.07
N ALA A 204 12.22 -21.02 8.74
CA ALA A 204 12.89 -19.99 7.95
C ALA A 204 12.35 -18.58 8.25
N VAL A 205 11.04 -18.42 8.41
CA VAL A 205 10.42 -17.13 8.80
C VAL A 205 10.83 -16.73 10.21
N ILE A 206 10.91 -17.68 11.16
CA ILE A 206 11.41 -17.41 12.51
C ILE A 206 12.82 -16.82 12.42
N LEU A 207 13.73 -17.48 11.69
CA LEU A 207 15.10 -17.00 11.57
C LEU A 207 15.17 -15.67 10.78
N ALA A 208 14.34 -15.49 9.75
CA ALA A 208 14.26 -14.25 8.99
C ALA A 208 13.82 -13.07 9.86
N SER A 209 12.88 -13.28 10.79
CA SER A 209 12.46 -12.25 11.74
C SER A 209 13.58 -11.82 12.69
N ILE A 210 14.47 -12.75 13.08
CA ILE A 210 15.66 -12.43 13.89
C ILE A 210 16.65 -11.60 13.06
N VAL A 211 16.95 -12.05 11.83
CA VAL A 211 17.86 -11.33 10.93
C VAL A 211 17.36 -9.92 10.62
N GLU A 212 16.06 -9.73 10.40
CA GLU A 212 15.45 -8.42 10.14
C GLU A 212 15.70 -7.45 11.30
N LYS A 213 15.55 -7.92 12.54
CA LYS A 213 15.75 -7.07 13.72
C LYS A 213 17.21 -6.81 14.07
N GLU A 214 18.13 -7.57 13.47
CA GLU A 214 19.57 -7.49 13.79
C GLU A 214 20.31 -6.47 12.92
N THR A 215 19.93 -6.31 11.65
CA THR A 215 20.62 -5.37 10.76
C THR A 215 19.67 -4.60 9.83
N ALA A 216 19.84 -3.28 9.82
CA ALA A 216 19.23 -2.41 8.82
C ALA A 216 20.10 -2.26 7.55
N VAL A 217 21.32 -2.83 7.54
CA VAL A 217 22.26 -2.71 6.42
C VAL A 217 22.02 -3.84 5.43
N ALA A 218 21.41 -3.50 4.29
CA ALA A 218 21.00 -4.49 3.29
C ALA A 218 22.13 -5.40 2.80
N ALA A 219 23.35 -4.85 2.63
CA ALA A 219 24.51 -5.61 2.17
C ALA A 219 25.05 -6.62 3.21
N GLU A 220 24.78 -6.41 4.50
CA GLU A 220 25.25 -7.31 5.56
C GLU A 220 24.26 -8.43 5.87
N ARG A 221 23.00 -8.28 5.45
CA ARG A 221 21.93 -9.22 5.77
C ARG A 221 22.25 -10.68 5.42
N PRO A 222 22.84 -11.02 4.24
CA PRO A 222 23.28 -12.39 3.97
C PRO A 222 24.41 -12.90 4.88
N LEU A 223 25.29 -12.02 5.37
CA LEU A 223 26.36 -12.37 6.31
C LEU A 223 25.82 -12.59 7.72
N VAL A 224 24.87 -11.75 8.18
CA VAL A 224 24.17 -11.94 9.46
C VAL A 224 23.38 -13.26 9.44
N ALA A 225 22.65 -13.53 8.35
CA ALA A 225 21.98 -14.81 8.15
C ALA A 225 22.96 -15.99 8.19
N SER A 226 24.12 -15.88 7.53
CA SER A 226 25.20 -16.89 7.57
C SER A 226 25.64 -17.20 9.00
N VAL A 227 25.82 -16.18 9.85
CA VAL A 227 26.20 -16.38 11.26
C VAL A 227 25.18 -17.21 12.02
N PHE A 228 23.89 -16.86 11.92
CA PHE A 228 22.87 -17.60 12.65
C PHE A 228 22.66 -19.02 12.10
N VAL A 229 22.70 -19.19 10.78
CA VAL A 229 22.66 -20.52 10.13
C VAL A 229 23.84 -21.39 10.62
N ASN A 230 25.06 -20.85 10.67
CA ASN A 230 26.23 -21.58 11.16
C ASN A 230 26.12 -21.91 12.65
N ARG A 231 25.56 -21.01 13.46
CA ARG A 231 25.30 -21.27 14.89
C ARG A 231 24.32 -22.43 15.06
N LEU A 232 23.21 -22.44 14.31
CA LEU A 232 22.23 -23.53 14.34
C LEU A 232 22.85 -24.87 13.96
N ARG A 233 23.62 -24.92 12.85
CA ARG A 233 24.35 -26.16 12.44
C ARG A 233 25.27 -26.71 13.53
N ARG A 234 25.90 -25.82 14.30
CA ARG A 234 26.84 -26.19 15.37
C ARG A 234 26.16 -26.44 16.73
N GLY A 235 24.82 -26.36 16.80
CA GLY A 235 24.08 -26.45 18.07
C GLY A 235 24.42 -25.33 19.05
N MET A 236 24.94 -24.20 18.54
CA MET A 236 25.19 -22.99 19.32
C MET A 236 23.88 -22.25 19.57
N ARG A 237 23.83 -21.54 20.69
CA ARG A 237 22.75 -20.60 20.98
C ARG A 237 22.83 -19.41 20.02
N LEU A 238 21.70 -18.83 19.64
CA LEU A 238 21.68 -17.70 18.71
C LEU A 238 22.18 -16.42 19.35
N GLU A 239 21.84 -16.20 20.64
CA GLU A 239 22.28 -15.04 21.45
C GLU A 239 21.99 -13.70 20.75
N SER A 240 20.74 -13.49 20.34
CA SER A 240 20.26 -12.27 19.68
C SER A 240 19.39 -11.44 20.64
N ASP A 241 19.79 -10.19 20.87
CA ASP A 241 19.10 -9.22 21.76
C ASP A 241 17.62 -8.99 21.38
N PRO A 242 17.26 -8.81 20.09
CA PRO A 242 15.85 -8.71 19.66
C PRO A 242 14.93 -9.80 20.20
N THR A 243 15.41 -11.04 20.33
CA THR A 243 14.59 -12.16 20.84
C THR A 243 14.23 -11.99 22.32
N ILE A 244 15.13 -11.40 23.12
CA ILE A 244 14.86 -11.04 24.52
C ILE A 244 13.86 -9.89 24.57
N ILE A 245 14.08 -8.84 23.77
CA ILE A 245 13.19 -7.67 23.74
C ILE A 245 11.77 -8.11 23.40
N TYR A 246 11.61 -8.95 22.38
CA TYR A 246 10.31 -9.51 22.03
C TYR A 246 9.67 -10.28 23.19
N GLY A 247 10.42 -11.18 23.84
CA GLY A 247 9.93 -11.92 25.00
C GLY A 247 9.53 -11.06 26.21
N LEU A 248 10.08 -9.84 26.34
CA LEU A 248 9.77 -8.91 27.43
C LEU A 248 8.62 -7.95 27.11
N THR A 249 8.45 -7.59 25.84
CA THR A 249 7.64 -6.42 25.44
C THR A 249 6.65 -6.70 24.32
N GLY A 250 6.71 -7.85 23.67
CA GLY A 250 5.97 -8.12 22.43
C GLY A 250 6.48 -7.31 21.24
N GLY A 251 7.77 -6.96 21.24
CA GLY A 251 8.47 -6.27 20.14
C GLY A 251 8.49 -4.75 20.24
N GLU A 252 7.83 -4.16 21.24
CA GLU A 252 7.91 -2.74 21.54
C GLU A 252 9.33 -2.31 21.96
N PRO A 253 9.78 -1.09 21.65
CA PRO A 253 11.08 -0.61 22.08
C PRO A 253 11.22 -0.65 23.61
N LEU A 254 12.28 -1.31 24.09
CA LEU A 254 12.53 -1.46 25.53
C LEU A 254 12.76 -0.11 26.25
N GLY A 255 13.17 0.94 25.52
CA GLY A 255 13.45 2.28 26.05
C GLY A 255 14.68 2.37 26.97
N ARG A 256 15.41 1.26 27.13
CA ARG A 256 16.63 1.12 27.94
C ARG A 256 17.44 -0.08 27.43
N GLY A 257 18.66 -0.23 27.94
CA GLY A 257 19.45 -1.44 27.74
C GLY A 257 18.86 -2.68 28.44
N ILE A 258 19.18 -3.86 27.90
CA ILE A 258 18.86 -5.16 28.49
C ILE A 258 19.67 -5.35 29.78
N ARG A 259 19.02 -5.78 30.85
CA ARG A 259 19.65 -6.04 32.15
C ARG A 259 20.31 -7.41 32.16
N GLN A 260 21.33 -7.57 33.00
CA GLN A 260 21.97 -8.87 33.14
C GLN A 260 21.05 -9.96 33.75
N SER A 261 20.04 -9.56 34.53
CA SER A 261 18.99 -10.50 34.97
C SER A 261 18.11 -10.98 33.82
N GLU A 262 17.91 -10.16 32.79
CA GLU A 262 17.07 -10.47 31.62
C GLU A 262 17.81 -11.39 30.66
N LEU A 263 19.12 -11.13 30.42
CA LEU A 263 19.99 -12.02 29.64
C LEU A 263 20.03 -13.45 30.20
N ARG A 264 19.94 -13.60 31.53
CA ARG A 264 19.94 -14.90 32.22
C ARG A 264 18.53 -15.45 32.49
N GLY A 265 17.48 -14.68 32.22
CA GLY A 265 16.11 -15.07 32.54
C GLY A 265 15.62 -16.15 31.59
N GLU A 266 14.97 -17.19 32.11
CA GLU A 266 14.42 -18.26 31.28
C GLU A 266 13.07 -17.82 30.70
N THR A 267 13.03 -17.54 29.40
CA THR A 267 11.80 -17.33 28.64
C THR A 267 11.85 -18.15 27.36
N PRO A 268 10.69 -18.50 26.75
CA PRO A 268 10.67 -19.24 25.49
C PRO A 268 11.37 -18.53 24.32
N TYR A 269 11.59 -17.21 24.41
CA TYR A 269 12.22 -16.41 23.37
C TYR A 269 13.68 -16.03 23.67
N ASN A 270 14.17 -16.24 24.90
CA ASN A 270 15.52 -15.83 25.25
C ASN A 270 16.57 -16.78 24.64
N THR A 271 17.09 -16.40 23.46
CA THR A 271 18.13 -17.15 22.75
C THR A 271 19.52 -17.11 23.39
N TYR A 272 19.69 -16.47 24.54
CA TYR A 272 20.87 -16.66 25.40
C TYR A 272 20.74 -17.87 26.32
N VAL A 273 19.52 -18.38 26.53
CA VAL A 273 19.23 -19.51 27.40
C VAL A 273 18.84 -20.73 26.58
N ILE A 274 17.87 -20.59 25.67
CA ILE A 274 17.39 -21.68 24.84
C ILE A 274 18.41 -22.04 23.75
N ARG A 275 18.33 -23.27 23.24
CA ARG A 275 19.06 -23.71 22.04
C ARG A 275 18.10 -23.75 20.86
N GLY A 276 18.60 -23.42 19.67
CA GLY A 276 17.80 -23.39 18.45
C GLY A 276 16.98 -22.11 18.30
N LEU A 277 15.90 -22.22 17.53
CA LEU A 277 14.98 -21.12 17.23
C LEU A 277 14.01 -20.88 18.41
N PRO A 278 13.51 -19.64 18.61
CA PRO A 278 12.35 -19.37 19.46
C PRO A 278 11.08 -20.02 18.88
N PRO A 279 9.97 -20.09 19.65
CA PRO A 279 8.76 -20.82 19.22
C PRO A 279 7.98 -20.16 18.08
N THR A 280 8.12 -18.85 17.88
CA THR A 280 7.49 -18.09 16.79
C THR A 280 8.45 -17.02 16.28
N PRO A 281 8.16 -16.41 15.12
CA PRO A 281 8.80 -15.17 14.70
C PRO A 281 8.67 -14.08 15.77
N ILE A 282 9.57 -13.10 15.73
CA ILE A 282 9.59 -11.95 16.66
C ILE A 282 9.17 -10.63 16.00
N ALA A 283 8.82 -10.69 14.72
CA ALA A 283 8.34 -9.62 13.87
C ALA A 283 7.94 -10.22 12.50
N ASN A 284 7.34 -9.40 11.65
CA ASN A 284 7.10 -9.68 10.23
C ASN A 284 8.34 -9.30 9.40
N PRO A 285 9.09 -10.26 8.83
CA PRO A 285 10.28 -9.97 8.04
C PRO A 285 9.94 -9.54 6.61
N GLY A 286 10.80 -8.71 6.02
CA GLY A 286 10.70 -8.38 4.60
C GLY A 286 11.17 -9.52 3.70
N ARG A 287 10.83 -9.42 2.40
CA ARG A 287 11.29 -10.34 1.34
C ARG A 287 12.81 -10.54 1.38
N ALA A 288 13.57 -9.47 1.63
CA ALA A 288 15.03 -9.52 1.66
C ALA A 288 15.59 -10.37 2.80
N SER A 289 14.94 -10.37 3.97
CA SER A 289 15.35 -11.19 5.13
C SER A 289 15.00 -12.65 4.95
N ILE A 290 13.83 -12.95 4.37
CA ILE A 290 13.46 -14.31 3.98
C ILE A 290 14.48 -14.85 2.97
N ALA A 291 14.79 -14.06 1.93
CA ALA A 291 15.77 -14.44 0.91
C ALA A 291 17.18 -14.67 1.50
N ALA A 292 17.64 -13.81 2.42
CA ALA A 292 18.94 -13.93 3.05
C ALA A 292 19.08 -15.19 3.92
N VAL A 293 18.00 -15.63 4.58
CA VAL A 293 17.99 -16.85 5.39
C VAL A 293 17.94 -18.11 4.53
N LEU A 294 17.19 -18.08 3.43
CA LEU A 294 17.09 -19.20 2.50
C LEU A 294 18.33 -19.34 1.60
N ASN A 295 19.05 -18.25 1.36
CA ASN A 295 20.29 -18.22 0.60
C ASN A 295 21.36 -17.37 1.33
N PRO A 296 21.88 -17.84 2.47
CA PRO A 296 22.87 -17.12 3.25
C PRO A 296 24.21 -17.04 2.51
N ALA A 297 25.04 -16.07 2.87
CA ALA A 297 26.41 -16.01 2.36
C ALA A 297 27.19 -17.27 2.79
N ASP A 298 27.99 -17.83 1.89
CA ASP A 298 28.86 -18.97 2.21
C ASP A 298 30.09 -18.49 2.97
N THR A 299 30.03 -18.59 4.30
CA THR A 299 31.10 -18.16 5.21
C THR A 299 31.17 -19.08 6.43
N ASP A 300 32.29 -19.05 7.15
CA ASP A 300 32.45 -19.74 8.44
C ASP A 300 32.16 -18.84 9.65
N TYR A 301 31.56 -17.67 9.44
CA TYR A 301 31.34 -16.72 10.52
C TYR A 301 30.34 -17.26 11.54
N ILE A 302 30.66 -17.08 12.82
CA ILE A 302 29.79 -17.45 13.96
C ILE A 302 29.70 -16.32 15.00
N PHE A 303 30.33 -15.19 14.74
CA PHE A 303 30.26 -14.00 15.57
C PHE A 303 30.19 -12.76 14.68
N PHE A 304 29.51 -11.73 15.17
CA PHE A 304 29.60 -10.37 14.66
C PHE A 304 29.52 -9.38 15.82
N VAL A 305 30.02 -8.17 15.61
CA VAL A 305 29.94 -7.06 16.56
C VAL A 305 30.01 -5.75 15.78
N ALA A 306 29.36 -4.70 16.27
CA ALA A 306 29.43 -3.38 15.65
C ALA A 306 30.89 -2.96 15.39
N ASP A 307 31.16 -2.44 14.18
CA ASP A 307 32.50 -2.00 13.77
C ASP A 307 32.74 -0.49 13.96
N GLY A 308 31.67 0.25 14.26
CA GLY A 308 31.66 1.71 14.43
C GLY A 308 31.40 2.51 13.16
N THR A 309 31.28 1.90 11.99
CA THR A 309 30.87 2.59 10.75
C THR A 309 29.34 2.61 10.56
N GLY A 310 28.63 1.83 11.37
CA GLY A 310 27.20 1.56 11.22
C GLY A 310 26.91 0.13 10.75
N GLY A 311 27.94 -0.66 10.47
CA GLY A 311 27.87 -2.08 10.16
C GLY A 311 28.53 -2.97 11.21
N HIS A 312 28.99 -4.15 10.78
CA HIS A 312 29.49 -5.21 11.63
C HIS A 312 30.84 -5.78 11.17
N ALA A 313 31.68 -6.10 12.15
CA ALA A 313 32.88 -6.90 11.97
C ALA A 313 32.56 -8.37 12.28
N PHE A 314 32.64 -9.22 11.26
CA PHE A 314 32.36 -10.66 11.34
C PHE A 314 33.62 -11.46 11.76
N ALA A 315 33.43 -12.59 12.43
CA ALA A 315 34.51 -13.45 12.90
C ALA A 315 34.11 -14.93 12.97
N SER A 316 35.07 -15.81 12.68
CA SER A 316 34.90 -17.28 12.73
C SER A 316 35.38 -17.87 14.06
N THR A 317 36.21 -17.13 14.81
CA THR A 317 36.75 -17.57 16.10
C THR A 317 36.45 -16.59 17.23
N LEU A 318 36.42 -17.11 18.46
CA LEU A 318 36.24 -16.28 19.66
C LEU A 318 37.41 -15.30 19.85
N ALA A 319 38.63 -15.68 19.47
CA ALA A 319 39.80 -14.81 19.57
C ALA A 319 39.67 -13.58 18.65
N GLU A 320 39.26 -13.78 17.39
CA GLU A 320 38.97 -12.70 16.45
C GLU A 320 37.81 -11.83 16.93
N HIS A 321 36.73 -12.45 17.41
CA HIS A 321 35.59 -11.72 17.96
C HIS A 321 36.02 -10.83 19.13
N ASN A 322 36.77 -11.36 20.09
CA ASN A 322 37.28 -10.59 21.23
C ASN A 322 38.19 -9.43 20.80
N ALA A 323 38.98 -9.60 19.74
CA ALA A 323 39.78 -8.54 19.16
C ALA A 323 38.88 -7.44 18.52
N ASN A 324 37.81 -7.82 17.84
CA ASN A 324 36.82 -6.89 17.27
C ASN A 324 36.04 -6.15 18.37
N VAL A 325 35.62 -6.85 19.43
CA VAL A 325 35.01 -6.23 20.62
C VAL A 325 35.96 -5.21 21.26
N ALA A 326 37.25 -5.54 21.40
CA ALA A 326 38.22 -4.60 21.95
C ALA A 326 38.40 -3.35 21.08
N LYS A 327 38.30 -3.47 19.75
CA LYS A 327 38.27 -2.32 18.82
C LYS A 327 37.02 -1.47 19.02
N TRP A 328 35.84 -2.10 19.03
CA TRP A 328 34.55 -1.43 19.24
C TRP A 328 34.52 -0.64 20.56
N ARG A 329 34.93 -1.27 21.67
CA ARG A 329 34.97 -0.62 22.99
C ARG A 329 35.92 0.59 23.04
N ARG A 330 36.97 0.63 22.21
CA ARG A 330 37.82 1.83 22.08
C ARG A 330 37.06 2.97 21.39
N ILE A 331 36.40 2.67 20.27
CA ILE A 331 35.60 3.63 19.52
C ILE A 331 34.47 4.21 20.39
N GLU A 332 33.77 3.37 21.16
CA GLU A 332 32.73 3.84 22.10
C GLU A 332 33.27 4.83 23.13
N ARG A 333 34.43 4.53 23.73
CA ARG A 333 35.06 5.44 24.71
C ARG A 333 35.51 6.75 24.07
N GLU A 334 36.07 6.70 22.87
CA GLU A 334 36.50 7.90 22.15
C GLU A 334 35.31 8.80 21.80
N ARG A 335 34.18 8.21 21.39
CA ARG A 335 32.93 8.95 21.13
C ARG A 335 32.33 9.56 22.39
N ALA A 336 32.30 8.80 23.49
CA ALA A 336 31.80 9.29 24.77
C ALA A 336 32.64 10.44 25.33
N ASN A 337 33.95 10.46 25.05
CA ASN A 337 34.84 11.54 25.46
C ASN A 337 34.80 12.76 24.54
N ALA A 338 34.24 12.62 23.33
CA ALA A 338 34.12 13.70 22.34
C ALA A 338 32.77 14.44 22.42
N GLN A 339 31.84 13.96 23.26
CA GLN A 339 30.55 14.57 23.58
C GLN A 339 30.63 15.28 24.94
#